data_AF-X0VCM7-F1
#
_entry.id   AF-X0VCM7-F1
#
_cell.length_a   1.000
_cell.length_b   1.000
_cell.length_c   1.000
_cell.angle_alpha   90.00
_cell.angle_beta   90.00
_cell.angle_gamma   90.00
#
_symmetry.space_group_name_H-M   'P 1'
#
loop_
_entity.id
_entity.type
_entity.pdbx_description
1 polymer ?
#
loop_
_entity_poly.entity_id
_entity_poly.type
_entity_poly.pdbx_seq_one_letter_code
_entity_poly.pdbx_strand_id
1 'polypeptide(L)'
;MDVTTEILIKGGLSLLAVVVVALRHLRPGKLEPEKAGQLLMLMAVVAVAAYPNFGRFHGRSGIHHWEQFHYLLGSKYFPELRYDGLYVASLAAERELNLGLRSQSHIRDLRTNEVVPARGLTDHRREVKGRFSPERWKAFVDDTRYFVTG
;
A
#
# COMPACT_ATOMS: atom_id res chain seq x y z
N MET A 1 -2.74 16.23 -1.16
CA MET A 1 -4.07 16.70 -1.61
C MET A 1 -5.05 16.24 -0.53
N ASP A 2 -5.89 17.12 0.01
CA ASP A 2 -6.83 16.74 1.07
C ASP A 2 -7.91 15.79 0.52
N VAL A 3 -8.39 14.85 1.35
CA VAL A 3 -9.37 13.82 0.95
C VAL A 3 -10.64 14.47 0.40
N THR A 4 -11.06 15.59 0.99
CA THR A 4 -12.22 16.36 0.53
C THR A 4 -12.02 16.91 -0.87
N THR A 5 -10.82 17.43 -1.15
CA THR A 5 -10.47 17.97 -2.47
C THR A 5 -10.44 16.87 -3.53
N GLU A 6 -9.91 15.70 -3.20
CA GLU A 6 -9.90 14.55 -4.10
C GLU A 6 -11.31 14.06 -4.45
N ILE A 7 -12.19 13.99 -3.45
CA ILE A 7 -13.60 13.60 -3.63
C ILE A 7 -14.34 14.61 -4.50
N LEU A 8 -14.17 15.91 -4.26
CA LEU A 8 -14.84 16.97 -5.04
C LEU A 8 -14.39 16.97 -6.51
N ILE A 9 -13.09 16.79 -6.78
CA ILE A 9 -12.57 16.70 -8.15
C ILE A 9 -13.13 15.48 -8.86
N LYS A 10 -13.05 14.28 -8.25
CA LYS A 10 -13.56 13.05 -8.86
C LYS A 10 -15.08 13.09 -9.05
N GLY A 11 -15.81 13.62 -8.08
CA GLY A 11 -17.26 13.81 -8.15
C GLY A 11 -17.66 14.76 -9.27
N GLY A 12 -16.99 15.91 -9.38
CA GLY A 12 -17.23 16.89 -10.44
C GLY A 12 -16.95 16.34 -11.84
N LEU A 13 -15.83 15.65 -12.03
CA LEU A 13 -15.48 15.01 -13.31
C LEU A 13 -16.48 13.91 -13.71
N SER A 14 -16.95 13.13 -12.73
CA SER A 14 -17.94 12.08 -12.97
C SER A 14 -19.29 12.67 -13.36
N LEU A 15 -19.74 13.73 -12.69
CA LEU A 15 -20.99 14.41 -13.02
C LEU A 15 -20.92 15.05 -14.41
N LEU A 16 -19.80 15.70 -14.74
CA LEU A 16 -19.58 16.27 -16.07
C LEU A 16 -19.65 15.19 -17.16
N ALA A 17 -19.01 14.04 -16.94
CA ALA A 17 -19.06 12.92 -17.88
C ALA A 17 -20.50 12.41 -18.09
N VAL A 18 -21.29 12.27 -17.01
CA VAL A 18 -22.70 11.88 -17.09
C VAL A 18 -23.51 12.90 -17.89
N VAL A 19 -23.32 14.19 -17.64
CA VAL A 19 -24.02 15.26 -18.36
C VAL A 19 -23.66 15.22 -19.85
N VAL A 20 -22.39 15.05 -20.21
CA VAL A 20 -21.95 14.95 -21.61
C VAL A 20 -22.56 13.73 -22.30
N VAL A 21 -22.61 12.57 -21.64
CA VAL A 21 -23.22 11.35 -22.17
C VAL A 21 -24.74 11.52 -22.35
N ALA A 22 -25.42 12.10 -21.35
CA ALA A 22 -26.86 12.36 -21.42
C ALA A 22 -27.20 13.34 -22.55
N LEU A 23 -26.45 14.45 -22.67
CA LEU A 23 -26.62 15.42 -23.75
C LEU A 23 -26.39 14.79 -25.13
N ARG A 24 -25.39 13.91 -25.26
CA ARG A 24 -25.13 13.17 -26.52
C ARG A 24 -26.24 12.17 -26.84
N HIS A 25 -26.80 11.51 -25.84
CA HIS A 25 -27.90 10.55 -26.03
C HIS A 25 -29.22 11.26 -26.41
N LEU A 26 -29.49 12.42 -25.78
CA LEU A 26 -30.68 13.23 -26.04
C LEU A 26 -30.58 14.06 -27.33
N ARG A 27 -29.37 14.34 -27.82
CA ARG A 27 -29.12 15.03 -29.09
C ARG A 27 -28.18 14.20 -29.95
N PRO A 28 -28.70 13.16 -30.63
CA PRO A 28 -27.89 12.30 -31.48
C PRO A 28 -27.41 13.08 -32.70
N GLY A 29 -26.22 13.68 -32.59
CA GLY A 29 -25.47 14.17 -33.73
C GLY A 29 -24.87 13.00 -34.49
N LYS A 30 -24.87 13.06 -35.82
CA LYS A 30 -24.09 12.13 -36.66
C LYS A 30 -22.63 12.58 -36.61
N LEU A 31 -21.79 11.79 -35.95
CA LEU A 31 -20.34 11.91 -36.09
C LEU A 31 -19.94 11.09 -37.32
N GLU A 32 -19.23 11.71 -38.24
CA GLU A 32 -18.62 10.98 -39.36
C GLU A 32 -17.79 9.81 -38.82
N PRO A 33 -17.88 8.60 -39.42
CA PRO A 33 -17.18 7.40 -38.93
C PRO A 33 -15.67 7.63 -38.74
N GLU A 34 -15.06 8.44 -39.60
CA GLU A 34 -13.64 8.82 -39.49
C GLU A 34 -13.34 9.59 -38.20
N LYS A 35 -14.16 10.59 -37.86
CA LYS A 35 -14.01 11.39 -36.63
C LYS A 35 -14.25 10.54 -35.39
N ALA A 36 -15.19 9.60 -35.45
CA ALA A 36 -15.42 8.63 -34.38
C ALA A 36 -14.21 7.71 -34.18
N GLY A 37 -13.62 7.21 -35.27
CA GLY A 37 -12.39 6.41 -35.24
C GLY A 37 -11.20 7.16 -34.64
N GLN A 38 -10.99 8.43 -35.03
CA GLN A 38 -9.95 9.28 -34.47
C GLN A 38 -10.11 9.51 -32.96
N LEU A 39 -11.35 9.75 -32.50
CA LEU A 39 -11.64 9.92 -31.07
C LEU A 39 -11.36 8.64 -30.28
N LEU A 40 -11.79 7.48 -30.79
CA LEU A 40 -11.52 6.19 -30.17
C LEU A 40 -10.02 5.90 -30.10
N MET A 41 -9.27 6.21 -31.17
CA MET A 41 -7.82 6.07 -31.18
C MET A 41 -7.16 6.97 -30.13
N LEU A 42 -7.57 8.23 -30.02
CA LEU A 42 -7.08 9.14 -28.99
C LEU A 42 -7.37 8.60 -27.59
N MET A 43 -8.59 8.11 -27.33
CA MET A 43 -8.94 7.52 -26.04
C MET A 43 -8.11 6.28 -25.73
N ALA A 44 -7.85 5.42 -26.72
CA ALA A 44 -6.99 4.26 -26.54
C ALA A 44 -5.54 4.64 -26.21
N VAL A 45 -4.96 5.64 -26.89
CA VAL A 45 -3.63 6.17 -26.57
C VAL A 45 -3.59 6.73 -25.16
N VAL A 46 -4.60 7.53 -24.78
CA VAL A 46 -4.70 8.10 -23.43
C VAL A 46 -4.83 7.00 -22.38
N ALA A 47 -5.62 5.95 -22.64
CA ALA A 47 -5.78 4.82 -21.73
C ALA A 47 -4.47 4.04 -21.55
N VAL A 48 -3.73 3.77 -22.64
CA VAL A 48 -2.41 3.12 -22.59
C VAL A 48 -1.41 3.98 -21.81
N ALA A 49 -1.41 5.30 -22.01
CA ALA A 49 -0.53 6.22 -21.27
C ALA A 49 -0.93 6.36 -19.79
N ALA A 50 -2.22 6.26 -19.48
CA ALA A 50 -2.74 6.32 -18.12
C ALA A 50 -2.43 5.04 -17.32
N TYR A 51 -2.26 3.88 -17.97
CA TYR A 51 -1.94 2.61 -17.31
C TYR A 51 -0.67 2.68 -16.43
N PRO A 52 0.50 3.19 -16.90
CA PRO A 52 1.66 3.46 -16.05
C PRO A 52 1.57 4.81 -15.32
N ASN A 53 0.37 5.37 -15.14
CA ASN A 53 0.13 6.69 -14.56
C ASN A 53 0.95 7.80 -15.25
N PHE A 54 1.01 7.78 -16.58
CA PHE A 54 1.82 8.71 -17.40
C PHE A 54 3.31 8.71 -17.02
N GLY A 55 3.85 7.56 -16.61
CA GLY A 55 5.24 7.43 -16.17
C GLY A 55 5.48 7.88 -14.72
N ARG A 56 4.44 8.29 -13.98
CA ARG A 56 4.52 8.52 -12.54
C ARG A 56 4.29 7.22 -11.77
N PHE A 57 5.34 6.41 -11.67
CA PHE A 57 5.32 5.22 -10.82
C PHE A 57 5.06 5.62 -9.35
N HIS A 58 4.12 4.93 -8.70
CA HIS A 58 3.78 5.17 -7.29
C HIS A 58 4.81 4.48 -6.38
N GLY A 59 5.48 5.25 -5.52
CA GLY A 59 6.48 4.75 -4.57
C GLY A 59 7.84 5.45 -4.73
N ARG A 60 8.69 5.41 -3.70
CA ARG A 60 10.08 5.92 -3.77
C ARG A 60 11.02 5.00 -4.55
N SER A 61 10.57 3.79 -4.84
CA SER A 61 11.29 2.72 -5.54
C SER A 61 10.28 1.96 -6.41
N GLY A 62 10.72 1.35 -7.52
CA GLY A 62 9.89 0.45 -8.36
C GLY A 62 9.52 -0.87 -7.67
N ILE A 63 9.58 -0.89 -6.34
CA ILE A 63 9.44 -2.04 -5.46
C ILE A 63 8.36 -1.70 -4.43
N HIS A 64 7.36 -2.58 -4.32
CA HIS A 64 6.40 -2.52 -3.23
C HIS A 64 7.05 -3.04 -1.94
N HIS A 65 7.73 -2.16 -1.21
CA HIS A 65 8.44 -2.48 0.04
C HIS A 65 7.56 -3.21 1.06
N TRP A 66 6.26 -2.91 1.10
CA TRP A 66 5.32 -3.58 2.00
C TRP A 66 5.05 -5.04 1.61
N GLU A 67 4.97 -5.35 0.32
CA GLU A 67 4.85 -6.74 -0.15
C GLU A 67 6.15 -7.49 0.12
N GLN A 68 7.29 -6.88 -0.23
CA GLN A 68 8.60 -7.47 0.01
C GLN A 68 8.87 -7.71 1.50
N PHE A 69 8.41 -6.83 2.39
CA PHE A 69 8.49 -7.03 3.83
C PHE A 69 7.83 -8.34 4.26
N HIS A 70 6.61 -8.61 3.80
CA HIS A 70 5.88 -9.85 4.16
C HIS A 70 6.56 -11.08 3.57
N TYR A 71 6.99 -11.01 2.30
CA TYR A 71 7.61 -12.15 1.65
C TYR A 71 9.00 -12.46 2.20
N LEU A 72 9.89 -11.46 2.31
CA LEU A 72 11.27 -11.67 2.74
C LEU A 72 11.35 -12.01 4.22
N LEU A 73 10.80 -11.17 5.10
CA LEU A 73 10.89 -11.41 6.54
C LEU A 73 10.00 -12.58 6.96
N GLY A 74 8.77 -12.64 6.43
CA GLY A 74 7.83 -13.70 6.76
C GLY A 74 8.34 -15.08 6.38
N SER A 75 8.98 -15.26 5.21
CA SER A 75 9.52 -16.56 4.80
C SER A 75 10.83 -16.92 5.50
N LYS A 76 11.79 -15.99 5.58
CA LYS A 76 13.13 -16.23 6.17
C LYS A 76 13.07 -16.53 7.67
N TYR A 77 12.10 -15.94 8.37
CA TYR A 77 11.92 -16.07 9.82
C TYR A 77 10.62 -16.80 10.21
N PHE A 78 10.04 -17.56 9.28
CA PHE A 78 8.81 -18.30 9.54
C PHE A 78 8.86 -19.20 10.80
N PRO A 79 9.95 -19.94 11.09
CA PRO A 79 10.01 -20.81 12.27
C PRO A 79 9.77 -20.06 13.59
N GLU A 80 10.25 -18.83 13.69
CA GLU A 80 10.10 -17.99 14.88
C GLU A 80 8.83 -17.13 14.82
N LEU A 81 8.55 -16.51 13.67
CA LEU A 81 7.42 -15.60 13.51
C LEU A 81 6.09 -16.34 13.51
N ARG A 82 6.03 -17.51 12.86
CA ARG A 82 4.78 -18.22 12.58
C ARG A 82 3.77 -17.30 11.89
N TYR A 83 2.49 -17.60 12.01
CA TYR A 83 1.42 -16.79 11.40
C TYR A 83 1.11 -15.50 12.17
N ASP A 84 1.54 -15.41 13.43
CA ASP A 84 1.10 -14.35 14.35
C ASP A 84 2.18 -13.31 14.70
N GLY A 85 3.46 -13.61 14.45
CA GLY A 85 4.57 -12.87 15.04
C GLY A 85 5.10 -11.71 14.22
N LEU A 86 4.82 -11.64 12.90
CA LEU A 86 5.49 -10.70 12.00
C LEU A 86 5.41 -9.25 12.49
N TYR A 87 4.21 -8.72 12.76
CA TYR A 87 4.04 -7.32 13.14
C TYR A 87 4.58 -7.00 14.54
N VAL A 88 4.38 -7.87 15.53
CA VAL A 88 4.87 -7.63 16.89
C VAL A 88 6.38 -7.77 17.00
N ALA A 89 7.00 -8.66 16.22
CA ALA A 89 8.45 -8.78 16.12
C ALA A 89 9.05 -7.54 15.44
N SER A 90 8.49 -7.09 14.32
CA SER A 90 8.99 -5.89 13.63
C SER A 90 8.86 -4.63 14.48
N LEU A 91 7.79 -4.49 15.26
CA LEU A 91 7.65 -3.39 16.23
C LEU A 91 8.73 -3.46 17.32
N ALA A 92 9.09 -4.66 17.79
CA ALA A 92 10.15 -4.84 18.76
C ALA A 92 11.53 -4.50 18.18
N ALA A 93 11.80 -4.94 16.95
CA ALA A 93 13.02 -4.65 16.22
C ALA A 93 13.16 -3.15 15.93
N GLU A 94 12.10 -2.47 15.50
CA GLU A 94 12.08 -1.02 15.28
C GLU A 94 12.45 -0.25 16.56
N ARG A 95 11.91 -0.66 17.71
CA ARG A 95 12.26 -0.07 19.02
C ARG A 95 13.71 -0.31 19.40
N GLU A 96 14.26 -1.48 19.09
CA GLU A 96 15.65 -1.83 19.36
C GLU A 96 16.63 -1.06 18.47
N LEU A 97 16.24 -0.79 17.21
CA LEU A 97 16.99 0.05 16.29
C LEU A 97 17.01 1.53 16.71
N ASN A 98 16.00 1.99 17.46
CA ASN A 98 15.89 3.34 18.02
C ASN A 98 16.21 4.47 17.02
N LEU A 99 15.68 4.38 15.80
CA LEU A 99 15.98 5.31 14.70
C LEU A 99 15.30 6.68 14.84
N GLY A 100 14.68 6.98 15.98
CA GLY A 100 13.91 8.22 16.19
C GLY A 100 12.63 8.31 15.35
N LEU A 101 12.22 7.22 14.70
CA LEU A 101 11.00 7.17 13.91
C LEU A 101 9.76 7.12 14.80
N ARG A 102 8.68 7.74 14.32
CA ARG A 102 7.39 7.70 15.02
C ARG A 102 6.80 6.30 14.90
N SER A 103 7.01 5.50 15.95
CA SER A 103 6.49 4.13 16.01
C SER A 103 4.95 4.13 15.91
N GLN A 104 4.42 3.12 15.20
CA GLN A 104 2.99 3.01 14.93
C GLN A 104 2.19 2.87 16.22
N SER A 105 1.15 3.70 16.39
CA SER A 105 0.32 3.68 17.59
C SER A 105 -0.64 2.49 17.63
N HIS A 106 -1.05 2.01 16.46
CA HIS A 106 -1.94 0.87 16.26
C HIS A 106 -1.35 -0.08 15.23
N ILE A 107 -1.47 -1.37 15.49
CA ILE A 107 -1.07 -2.44 14.56
C ILE A 107 -2.14 -3.51 14.54
N ARG A 108 -2.16 -4.31 13.47
CA ARG A 108 -3.02 -5.48 13.39
C ARG A 108 -2.46 -6.59 14.28
N ASP A 109 -3.24 -7.11 15.22
CA ASP A 109 -2.90 -8.37 15.90
C ASP A 109 -3.24 -9.52 14.95
N LEU A 110 -2.25 -10.30 14.56
CA LEU A 110 -2.44 -11.40 13.60
C LEU A 110 -3.13 -12.63 14.21
N ARG A 111 -3.33 -12.67 15.53
CA ARG A 111 -4.09 -13.75 16.20
C ARG A 111 -5.59 -13.53 16.08
N THR A 112 -6.05 -12.29 16.17
CA THR A 112 -7.48 -11.91 16.11
C THR A 112 -7.85 -11.21 14.81
N ASN A 113 -6.86 -10.77 14.04
CA ASN A 113 -7.00 -9.94 12.85
C ASN A 113 -7.64 -8.56 13.13
N GLU A 114 -7.58 -8.07 14.36
CA GLU A 114 -8.09 -6.75 14.75
C GLU A 114 -6.98 -5.70 14.79
N VAL A 115 -7.31 -4.44 14.53
CA VAL A 115 -6.37 -3.32 14.69
C VAL A 115 -6.44 -2.82 16.13
N VAL A 116 -5.35 -2.99 16.88
CA VAL A 116 -5.29 -2.71 18.31
C VAL A 116 -4.14 -1.76 18.66
N PRO A 117 -4.19 -1.08 19.82
CA PRO A 117 -3.07 -0.24 20.27
C PRO A 117 -1.79 -1.06 20.49
N ALA A 118 -0.68 -0.60 19.92
CA ALA A 118 0.62 -1.28 19.97
C ALA A 118 1.18 -1.45 21.40
N ARG A 119 0.70 -0.64 22.35
CA ARG A 119 1.06 -0.74 23.78
C ARG A 119 0.47 -1.99 24.44
N GLY A 120 -0.70 -2.43 23.99
CA GLY A 120 -1.42 -3.60 24.54
C GLY A 120 -0.79 -4.94 24.18
N LEU A 121 0.13 -4.98 23.22
CA LEU A 121 0.73 -6.23 22.71
C LEU A 121 2.08 -6.58 23.37
N THR A 122 2.32 -6.11 24.59
CA THR A 122 3.62 -6.29 25.26
C THR A 122 3.93 -7.74 25.57
N ASP A 123 2.95 -8.53 25.99
CA ASP A 123 3.17 -9.95 26.29
C ASP A 123 3.35 -10.78 25.03
N HIS A 124 2.53 -10.54 24.00
CA HIS A 124 2.68 -11.19 22.69
C HIS A 124 4.03 -10.87 22.06
N ARG A 125 4.50 -9.63 22.18
CA ARG A 125 5.86 -9.24 21.76
C ARG A 125 6.94 -10.03 22.49
N ARG A 126 6.81 -10.21 23.81
CA ARG A 126 7.77 -10.98 24.62
C ARG A 126 7.77 -12.46 24.22
N GLU A 127 6.59 -13.01 24.04
CA GLU A 127 6.40 -14.40 23.59
C GLU A 127 7.08 -14.63 22.24
N VAL A 128 6.79 -13.79 21.24
CA VAL A 128 7.37 -13.93 19.89
C VAL A 128 8.88 -13.74 19.93
N LYS A 129 9.41 -12.74 20.64
CA LYS A 129 10.86 -12.56 20.79
C LYS A 129 11.52 -13.77 21.47
N GLY A 130 10.83 -14.43 22.40
CA GLY A 130 11.29 -15.65 23.05
C GLY A 130 11.38 -16.88 22.12
N ARG A 131 10.76 -16.84 20.94
CA ARG A 131 10.87 -17.91 19.93
C ARG A 131 12.20 -17.83 19.14
N PHE A 132 12.89 -16.70 19.20
CA PHE A 132 14.16 -16.49 18.50
C PHE A 132 15.36 -16.92 19.36
N SER A 133 16.37 -17.51 18.71
CA SER A 133 17.72 -17.51 19.28
C SER A 133 18.30 -16.08 19.25
N PRO A 134 19.28 -15.74 20.11
CA PRO A 134 19.92 -14.43 20.09
C PRO A 134 20.49 -14.05 18.72
N GLU A 135 21.11 -15.02 18.02
CA GLU A 135 21.72 -14.82 16.70
C GLU A 135 20.66 -14.55 15.64
N ARG A 136 19.56 -15.31 15.68
CA ARG A 136 18.42 -15.15 14.76
C ARG A 136 17.69 -13.83 14.99
N TRP A 137 17.51 -13.43 16.25
CA TRP A 137 16.93 -12.13 16.61
C TRP A 137 17.77 -10.99 16.06
N LYS A 138 19.09 -11.03 16.26
CA LYS A 138 20.00 -10.01 15.72
C LYS A 138 19.89 -9.92 14.19
N ALA A 139 19.90 -11.05 13.50
CA ALA A 139 19.72 -11.07 12.05
C ALA A 139 18.38 -10.46 11.62
N PHE A 140 17.29 -10.78 12.33
CA PHE A 140 15.96 -10.22 12.06
C PHE A 140 15.92 -8.69 12.24
N VAL A 141 16.54 -8.17 13.30
CA VAL A 141 16.66 -6.73 13.55
C VAL A 141 17.44 -6.04 12.44
N ASP A 142 18.57 -6.62 12.03
CA ASP A 142 19.41 -6.08 10.96
C ASP A 142 18.69 -6.07 9.60
N ASP A 143 17.94 -7.12 9.25
CA ASP A 143 17.10 -7.16 8.05
C ASP A 143 15.90 -6.19 8.12
N THR A 144 15.28 -6.07 9.30
CA THR A 144 14.16 -5.13 9.51
C THR A 144 14.58 -3.69 9.26
N ARG A 145 15.83 -3.32 9.57
CA ARG A 145 16.39 -1.99 9.31
C ARG A 145 16.17 -1.56 7.86
N TYR A 146 16.40 -2.45 6.89
CA TYR A 146 16.23 -2.16 5.46
C TYR A 146 14.82 -1.65 5.13
N PHE A 147 13.78 -2.27 5.69
CA PHE A 147 12.39 -1.92 5.44
C PHE A 147 11.91 -0.68 6.20
N VAL A 148 12.60 -0.32 7.27
CA VAL A 148 12.27 0.84 8.11
C VAL A 148 12.97 2.11 7.62
N THR A 149 14.16 1.99 7.01
CA THR A 149 14.92 3.13 6.48
C THR A 149 14.79 3.36 4.97
N GLY A 150 14.28 2.36 4.24
CA GLY A 150 14.12 2.37 2.78
C GLY A 150 12.99 3.25 2.25
#